data_AF-A0AAW9VF32-F1
#
_entry.id   AF-A0AAW9VF32-F1
#
_cell.length_a   1.000
_cell.length_b   1.000
_cell.length_c   1.000
_cell.angle_alpha   90.00
_cell.angle_beta   90.00
_cell.angle_gamma   90.00
#
_symmetry.space_group_name_H-M   'P 1'
#
loop_
_entity.id
_entity.type
_entity.pdbx_description
1 polymer ?
#
loop_
_entity_poly.entity_id
_entity_poly.type
_entity_poly.pdbx_seq_one_letter_code
_entity_poly.pdbx_strand_id
1 'polypeptide(L)' 'MKRKVKINWLGRCIVCGCENSVVETEFGSEDLLFEKDKITCVGCAHQGLVVVENNVAYAIWNPPEHTKLPE' A
#
# COMPACT_ATOMS: atom_id res chain seq x y z
N MET A 1 -8.82 16.33 4.32
CA MET A 1 -9.33 15.39 5.34
C MET A 1 -9.01 13.98 4.84
N LYS A 2 -8.25 13.17 5.57
CA LYS A 2 -7.80 11.86 5.08
C LYS A 2 -8.91 10.81 5.20
N ARG A 3 -9.12 10.03 4.15
CA ARG A 3 -10.10 8.93 4.12
C ARG A 3 -9.37 7.60 3.87
N LYS A 4 -10.04 6.50 4.21
CA LYS A 4 -9.56 5.14 4.00
C LYS A 4 -10.41 4.48 2.93
N VAL A 5 -9.78 4.00 1.87
CA VAL A 5 -10.43 3.25 0.78
C VAL A 5 -9.85 1.85 0.72
N LYS A 6 -10.68 0.84 0.41
CA LYS A 6 -10.25 -0.55 0.31
C LYS A 6 -10.06 -0.90 -1.16
N ILE A 7 -8.94 -1.54 -1.48
CA ILE A 7 -8.48 -1.72 -2.86
C ILE A 7 -7.85 -3.09 -3.04
N ASN A 8 -8.03 -3.68 -4.22
CA ASN A 8 -7.50 -5.00 -4.59
C ASN A 8 -6.71 -5.02 -5.91
N TRP A 9 -6.50 -3.87 -6.55
CA TRP A 9 -5.87 -3.77 -7.88
C TRP A 9 -4.41 -3.25 -7.85
N LEU A 10 -3.89 -2.83 -6.68
CA LEU A 10 -2.52 -2.31 -6.54
C LEU A 10 -1.41 -3.37 -6.56
N GLY A 11 -1.78 -4.65 -6.50
CA GLY A 11 -0.86 -5.79 -6.40
C GLY A 11 -0.87 -6.48 -5.04
N ARG A 12 -0.19 -7.64 -4.98
CA ARG A 12 -0.13 -8.50 -3.79
C ARG A 12 0.87 -7.98 -2.77
N CYS A 13 0.54 -8.15 -1.49
CA CYS A 13 1.48 -7.93 -0.40
C CYS A 13 2.66 -8.91 -0.48
N ILE A 14 3.90 -8.40 -0.43
CA ILE A 14 5.12 -9.22 -0.49
C ILE A 14 5.33 -10.13 0.74
N VAL A 15 4.64 -9.84 1.86
CA VAL A 15 4.81 -10.58 3.11
C VAL A 15 3.84 -11.76 3.22
N CYS A 16 2.55 -11.54 2.93
CA CYS A 16 1.50 -12.55 3.13
C CYS A 16 0.76 -12.96 1.84
N GLY A 17 1.07 -12.35 0.70
CA GLY A 17 0.39 -12.62 -0.58
C GLY A 17 -1.04 -12.08 -0.70
N CYS A 18 -1.57 -11.38 0.32
CA CYS A 18 -2.91 -10.80 0.27
C CYS A 18 -3.03 -9.73 -0.83
N GLU A 19 -4.10 -9.79 -1.62
CA GLU A 19 -4.41 -8.81 -2.67
C GLU A 19 -5.13 -7.57 -2.12
N ASN A 20 -5.78 -7.68 -0.97
CA ASN A 20 -6.55 -6.58 -0.40
C ASN A 20 -5.68 -5.67 0.47
N SER A 21 -5.80 -4.37 0.22
CA SER A 21 -5.13 -3.32 0.97
C SER A 21 -6.10 -2.18 1.31
N VAL A 22 -5.78 -1.43 2.36
CA VAL A 22 -6.45 -0.17 2.71
C VAL A 22 -5.48 0.94 2.41
N VAL A 23 -5.94 1.96 1.67
CA VAL A 23 -5.15 3.13 1.34
C VAL A 23 -5.68 4.34 2.06
N GLU A 24 -4.79 5.05 2.75
CA GLU A 24 -5.06 6.35 3.35
C GLU A 24 -4.74 7.43 2.32
N THR A 25 -5.77 8.10 1.80
CA THR A 25 -5.67 9.10 0.74
C THR A 25 -6.44 10.37 1.11
N GLU A 26 -6.02 11.51 0.59
CA GLU A 26 -6.75 12.78 0.75
C GLU A 26 -7.71 13.03 -0.42
N PHE A 27 -7.23 12.79 -1.64
CA PHE A 27 -7.95 13.11 -2.88
C PHE A 27 -8.42 11.87 -3.64
N GLY A 28 -7.94 10.68 -3.28
CA GLY A 28 -8.26 9.43 -3.95
C GLY A 28 -9.63 8.84 -3.63
N SER A 29 -9.95 7.80 -4.39
CA SER A 29 -11.16 6.96 -4.32
C SER A 29 -10.76 5.49 -4.49
N GLU A 30 -11.75 4.59 -4.59
CA GLU A 30 -11.54 3.17 -4.84
C GLU A 30 -10.98 2.88 -6.25
N ASP A 31 -11.14 3.82 -7.19
CA ASP A 31 -10.73 3.71 -8.59
C ASP A 31 -9.53 4.59 -8.96
N LEU A 32 -9.20 5.58 -8.14
CA LEU A 32 -8.16 6.57 -8.42
C LEU A 32 -7.33 6.86 -7.17
N LEU A 33 -6.01 6.76 -7.27
CA LEU A 33 -5.08 7.04 -6.18
C LEU A 33 -3.99 8.00 -6.60
N PHE A 34 -3.32 8.56 -5.61
CA PHE A 34 -2.26 9.55 -5.81
C PHE A 34 -0.92 9.04 -5.28
N GLU A 35 0.15 9.57 -5.86
CA GLU A 35 1.50 9.25 -5.44
C GLU A 35 1.68 9.54 -3.94
N LYS A 36 2.40 8.65 -3.24
CA LYS A 36 2.67 8.70 -1.79
C LYS A 36 1.45 8.48 -0.89
N ASP A 37 0.29 8.10 -1.44
CA ASP A 37 -0.80 7.58 -0.62
C ASP A 37 -0.34 6.34 0.16
N LYS A 38 -0.73 6.24 1.43
CA LYS A 38 -0.20 5.20 2.33
C LYS A 38 -1.00 3.91 2.21
N ILE A 39 -0.32 2.79 1.99
CA ILE A 39 -0.92 1.47 1.85
C ILE A 39 -0.74 0.67 3.14
N THR A 40 -1.78 -0.02 3.58
CA THR A 40 -1.74 -1.01 4.66
C THR A 40 -2.38 -2.31 4.18
N CYS A 41 -1.64 -3.42 4.27
CA CYS A 41 -2.15 -4.74 3.92
C CYS A 41 -3.24 -5.18 4.91
N VAL A 42 -4.38 -5.69 4.42
CA VAL A 42 -5.47 -6.16 5.28
C VAL A 42 -5.10 -7.47 6.00
N GLY A 43 -4.25 -8.31 5.39
CA GLY A 43 -3.91 -9.63 5.93
C GLY A 43 -2.84 -9.63 7.03
N CYS A 44 -1.84 -8.74 6.94
CA CYS A 44 -0.70 -8.74 7.87
C CYS A 44 -0.32 -7.35 8.40
N ALA A 45 -1.12 -6.32 8.12
CA ALA A 45 -0.87 -4.92 8.49
C ALA A 45 0.45 -4.33 7.97
N HIS A 46 1.19 -5.05 7.11
CA HIS A 46 2.41 -4.56 6.48
C HIS A 46 2.13 -3.29 5.67
N GLN A 47 3.09 -2.37 5.64
CA GLN A 47 2.90 -1.03 5.09
C GLN A 47 3.66 -0.84 3.78
N GLY A 48 3.16 0.10 2.98
CA GLY A 48 3.77 0.52 1.72
C GLY A 48 3.25 1.88 1.28
N LEU A 49 3.57 2.26 0.06
CA LEU A 49 3.17 3.51 -0.57
C LEU A 49 2.67 3.26 -1.99
N VAL A 50 1.74 4.09 -2.45
CA VAL A 50 1.34 4.14 -3.85
C VAL A 50 2.41 4.88 -4.64
N VAL A 51 2.83 4.27 -5.74
CA VAL A 51 3.63 4.91 -6.79
C VAL A 51 2.78 5.01 -8.04
N VAL A 52 2.88 6.16 -8.72
CA VAL A 52 2.21 6.41 -10.00
C VAL A 52 3.27 6.60 -11.07
N GLU A 53 3.28 5.73 -12.07
CA GLU A 53 4.21 5.80 -13.19
C GLU A 53 3.45 5.57 -14.48
N ASN A 54 3.67 6.40 -15.51
CA ASN A 54 2.97 6.32 -16.79
C ASN A 54 1.43 6.23 -16.66
N ASN A 55 0.83 6.99 -15.73
CA ASN A 55 -0.60 6.98 -15.38
C ASN A 55 -1.12 5.65 -14.82
N VAL A 56 -0.24 4.78 -14.33
CA VAL A 56 -0.62 3.52 -13.67
C VAL A 56 -0.17 3.58 -12.21
N ALA A 57 -1.10 3.33 -11.29
CA ALA A 57 -0.83 3.27 -9.86
C ALA A 57 -0.56 1.82 -9.42
N TYR A 58 0.49 1.61 -8.63
CA TYR A 58 0.85 0.31 -8.06
C TYR A 58 1.43 0.43 -6.65
N ALA A 59 1.41 -0.66 -5.88
CA ALA A 59 1.96 -0.70 -4.53
C ALA A 59 3.48 -0.94 -4.56
N ILE A 60 4.24 -0.11 -3.85
CA ILE A 60 5.57 -0.46 -3.37
C ILE A 60 5.48 -0.72 -1.86
N TRP A 61 5.80 -1.95 -1.48
CA TRP A 61 5.79 -2.38 -0.08
C TRP A 61 7.14 -2.06 0.57
N ASN A 62 7.10 -1.66 1.84
CA ASN A 62 8.32 -1.50 2.62
C ASN A 62 9.04 -2.86 2.74
N PRO A 63 10.36 -2.87 2.96
CA PRO A 63 11.06 -4.10 3.31
C PRO A 63 10.38 -4.76 4.52
N PRO A 64 10.23 -6.10 4.54
CA PRO A 64 9.78 -6.79 5.74
C PRO A 64 10.76 -6.46 6.88
N GLU A 65 10.23 -6.05 8.04
CA GLU A 65 11.06 -5.83 9.22
C GLU A 65 11.61 -7.18 9.71
N HIS A 66 12.75 -7.61 9.17
CA HIS A 66 13.60 -8.61 9.79
C HIS A 66 15.00 -8.03 9.91
N THR A 67 15.56 -8.18 11.11
CA THR A 67 16.89 -7.77 11.58
C THR A 67 17.08 -6.29 11.92
N LYS A 68 16.66 -5.93 13.15
CA LYS A 68 17.66 -5.32 14.03
C LYS A 68 18.77 -6.36 14.19
N LEU A 69 19.90 -6.16 13.51
CA LEU A 69 21.14 -6.86 13.89
C LEU A 69 21.39 -6.52 15.37
N PRO A 70 21.55 -7.49 16.28
CA PRO A 70 22.06 -7.19 17.60
C PRO A 70 23.48 -6.62 17.44
N GLU A 71 23.74 -5.47 18.07
CA GLU A 71 25.06 -4.83 18.19
C GLU A 71 26.11 -5.76 18.83
#